data_AF-F2UWY0-F1
#
_entry.id   AF-F2UWY0-F1
#
_cell.length_a   1.000
_cell.length_b   1.000
_cell.length_c   1.000
_cell.angle_alpha   90.00
_cell.angle_beta   90.00
_cell.angle_gamma   90.00
#
_symmetry.space_group_name_H-M   'P 1'
#
loop_
_entity.id
_entity.type
_entity.pdbx_description
1 polymer ?
#
loop_
_entity_poly.entity_id
_entity_poly.type
_entity_poly.pdbx_seq_one_letter_code
_entity_poly.pdbx_strand_id
1 'polypeptide(L)'
;MRKVKTASGATAVQIVSKSGGVRRIVEHLGSAHDETELEVLLEAGRQKIAAWQGQGLLDLESLEPAPGRTGLATTTVESKHSRLLWAVLHGAYQRLGLGEAVGGDRAFEQMVLARLVEPS
;
A
#
# COMPACT_ATOMS: atom_id res chain seq x y z
N MET A 1 4.52 -5.94 -9.83
CA MET A 1 5.44 -6.87 -10.52
C MET A 1 4.98 -7.12 -11.95
N ARG A 2 5.89 -7.53 -12.83
CA ARG A 2 5.62 -7.91 -14.22
C ARG A 2 6.19 -9.30 -14.49
N LYS A 3 5.43 -10.14 -15.20
CA LYS A 3 5.86 -11.45 -15.73
C LYS A 3 5.98 -11.34 -17.26
N VAL A 4 7.05 -11.85 -17.84
CA VAL A 4 7.30 -11.81 -19.30
C VAL A 4 7.77 -13.19 -19.77
N LYS A 5 7.12 -13.76 -20.78
CA LYS A 5 7.62 -14.97 -21.46
C LYS A 5 8.81 -14.61 -22.35
N THR A 6 9.93 -15.29 -22.14
CA THR A 6 11.14 -15.12 -22.94
C THR A 6 11.12 -16.04 -24.16
N ALA A 7 12.01 -15.79 -25.12
CA ALA A 7 12.15 -16.64 -26.31
C ALA A 7 12.58 -18.09 -25.97
N SER A 8 13.21 -18.30 -24.80
CA SER A 8 13.59 -19.62 -24.29
C SER A 8 12.47 -20.38 -23.58
N GLY A 9 11.25 -19.81 -23.52
CA GLY A 9 10.09 -20.41 -22.84
C GLY A 9 10.02 -20.12 -21.33
N ALA A 10 11.09 -19.58 -20.75
CA ALA A 10 11.12 -19.18 -19.34
C ALA A 10 10.23 -17.96 -19.06
N THR A 11 9.87 -17.76 -17.80
CA THR A 11 9.08 -16.62 -17.32
C THR A 11 9.97 -15.67 -16.55
N ALA A 12 10.39 -14.57 -17.17
CA ALA A 12 11.13 -13.51 -16.49
C ALA A 12 10.22 -12.74 -15.53
N VAL A 13 10.67 -12.58 -14.29
CA VAL A 13 10.00 -11.79 -13.25
C VAL A 13 10.77 -10.49 -13.02
N GLN A 14 10.04 -9.38 -12.99
CA GLN A 14 10.59 -8.04 -12.84
C GLN A 14 9.78 -7.20 -11.84
N ILE A 15 10.48 -6.38 -11.07
CA ILE A 15 9.88 -5.30 -10.28
C ILE A 15 9.84 -4.04 -11.16
N VAL A 16 8.66 -3.42 -11.22
CA VAL A 16 8.39 -2.25 -12.05
C VAL A 16 7.80 -1.18 -11.15
N SER A 17 8.28 0.06 -11.28
CA SER A 17 7.68 1.23 -10.68
C SER A 17 6.92 2.04 -11.71
N LYS A 18 5.85 2.71 -11.28
CA LYS A 18 5.12 3.68 -12.09
C LYS A 18 5.13 5.02 -11.35
N SER A 19 5.66 6.05 -11.98
CA SER A 19 5.72 7.40 -11.41
C SER A 19 5.53 8.42 -12.51
N GLY A 20 4.63 9.40 -12.32
CA GLY A 20 4.32 10.42 -13.32
C GLY A 20 3.84 9.85 -14.66
N GLY A 21 3.07 8.75 -14.64
CA GLY A 21 2.60 8.07 -15.85
C GLY A 21 3.64 7.18 -16.54
N VAL A 22 4.92 7.29 -16.20
CA VAL A 22 6.02 6.51 -16.79
C VAL A 22 6.23 5.22 -16.01
N ARG A 23 6.35 4.09 -16.71
CA ARG A 23 6.72 2.78 -16.13
C ARG A 23 8.23 2.55 -16.31
N ARG A 24 8.94 2.17 -15.23
CA ARG A 24 10.36 1.82 -15.27
C ARG A 24 10.59 0.46 -14.62
N ILE A 25 11.46 -0.35 -15.23
CA ILE A 25 11.93 -1.58 -14.60
C ILE A 25 12.91 -1.16 -13.52
N VAL A 26 12.61 -1.50 -12.28
CA VAL A 26 13.47 -1.21 -11.12
C VAL A 26 14.49 -2.33 -10.95
N GLU A 27 14.03 -3.57 -11.08
CA GLU A 27 14.87 -4.74 -10.87
C GLU A 27 14.38 -5.95 -11.66
N HIS A 28 15.31 -6.79 -12.09
CA HIS A 28 15.04 -8.10 -12.65
C HIS A 28 15.36 -9.17 -11.60
N LEU A 29 14.35 -9.97 -11.23
CA LEU A 29 14.47 -10.96 -10.16
C LEU A 29 14.99 -12.31 -10.66
N GLY A 30 14.83 -12.61 -11.95
CA GLY A 30 15.25 -13.88 -12.56
C GLY A 30 14.24 -14.38 -13.59
N SER A 31 14.50 -15.58 -14.11
CA SER A 31 13.60 -16.29 -15.03
C SER A 31 13.27 -17.66 -14.48
N ALA A 32 11.99 -17.99 -14.38
CA ALA A 32 11.49 -19.28 -13.92
C ALA A 32 11.23 -20.22 -15.11
N HIS A 33 11.70 -21.45 -15.02
CA HIS A 33 11.51 -22.51 -16.00
C HIS A 33 10.32 -23.42 -15.67
N ASP A 34 9.87 -23.42 -14.42
CA ASP A 34 8.65 -24.10 -13.96
C ASP A 34 7.80 -23.20 -13.04
N GLU A 35 6.63 -23.73 -12.62
CA GLU A 35 5.70 -22.98 -11.76
C GLU A 35 6.22 -22.80 -10.33
N THR A 36 7.04 -23.74 -9.84
CA THR A 36 7.60 -23.69 -8.48
C THR A 36 8.62 -22.57 -8.37
N GLU A 37 9.55 -22.51 -9.33
CA GLU A 37 10.52 -21.42 -9.46
C GLU A 37 9.80 -20.08 -9.64
N LEU A 38 8.67 -20.05 -10.35
CA LEU A 38 7.90 -18.83 -10.54
C LEU A 38 7.32 -18.34 -9.22
N GLU A 39 6.73 -19.21 -8.40
CA GLU A 39 6.21 -18.84 -7.09
C GLU A 39 7.31 -18.37 -6.14
N VAL A 40 8.48 -19.01 -6.15
CA VAL A 40 9.65 -18.57 -5.36
C VAL A 40 10.10 -17.17 -5.77
N LEU A 41 10.20 -16.88 -7.08
CA LEU A 41 10.57 -15.56 -7.57
C LEU A 41 9.53 -14.49 -7.26
N LEU A 42 8.24 -14.84 -7.29
CA LEU A 42 7.15 -13.93 -6.94
C LEU A 42 7.16 -13.62 -5.44
N GLU A 43 7.41 -14.61 -4.58
CA GLU A 43 7.51 -14.42 -3.14
C GLU A 43 8.72 -13.56 -2.77
N ALA A 44 9.89 -13.86 -3.32
CA ALA A 44 11.08 -13.01 -3.17
C ALA A 44 10.82 -11.56 -3.64
N GLY A 45 10.07 -11.40 -4.75
CA GLY A 45 9.65 -10.10 -5.25
C GLY A 45 8.70 -9.35 -4.30
N ARG A 46 7.73 -10.04 -3.69
CA ARG A 46 6.82 -9.47 -2.69
C ARG A 46 7.59 -8.98 -1.47
N GLN A 47 8.46 -9.81 -0.92
CA GLN A 47 9.30 -9.48 0.24
C GLN A 47 10.20 -8.27 -0.02
N LYS A 48 10.76 -8.16 -1.23
CA LYS A 48 11.61 -7.03 -1.61
C LYS A 48 10.83 -5.71 -1.74
N ILE A 49 9.63 -5.76 -2.33
CA ILE A 49 8.75 -4.59 -2.44
C ILE A 49 8.31 -4.12 -1.05
N ALA A 50 7.91 -5.06 -0.19
CA ALA A 50 7.57 -4.82 1.21
C ALA A 50 8.70 -4.08 1.94
N ALA A 51 9.94 -4.60 1.84
CA ALA A 51 11.12 -3.96 2.43
C ALA A 51 11.35 -2.53 1.91
N TRP A 52 11.18 -2.27 0.61
CA TRP A 52 11.30 -0.92 0.04
C TRP A 52 10.22 0.06 0.51
N GLN A 53 9.02 -0.43 0.79
CA GLN A 53 7.90 0.39 1.24
C GLN A 53 7.92 0.64 2.76
N GLY A 54 8.91 0.10 3.49
CA GLY A 54 8.92 0.11 4.95
C GLY A 54 7.77 -0.70 5.56
N GLN A 55 7.05 -1.47 4.74
CA GLN A 55 5.98 -2.35 5.14
C GLN A 55 6.57 -3.75 5.18
N GLY A 56 7.05 -4.20 6.34
CA GLY A 56 7.40 -5.62 6.49
C GLY A 56 6.22 -6.49 6.05
N LEU A 57 6.49 -7.64 5.42
CA LEU A 57 5.43 -8.59 5.05
C LEU A 57 4.67 -8.96 6.34
N LEU A 58 3.41 -8.56 6.43
CA LEU A 58 2.55 -8.88 7.56
C LEU A 58 2.16 -10.35 7.43
N ASP A 59 2.97 -11.23 8.02
CA ASP A 59 2.61 -12.63 8.22
C ASP A 59 1.57 -12.72 9.34
N LEU A 60 0.29 -12.68 8.94
CA LEU A 60 -0.85 -12.78 9.84
C LEU A 60 -1.07 -14.22 10.35
N GLU A 61 -0.39 -15.22 9.79
CA GLU A 61 -0.47 -16.62 10.24
C GLU A 61 0.49 -16.90 11.41
N SER A 62 1.51 -16.04 11.65
CA SER A 62 2.45 -16.15 12.78
C SER A 62 2.08 -15.28 13.99
N LEU A 63 0.80 -14.96 14.18
CA LEU A 63 0.31 -14.14 15.31
C LEU A 63 0.21 -14.88 16.66
N GLU A 64 0.81 -16.06 16.79
CA GLU A 64 0.97 -16.69 18.10
C GLU A 64 2.02 -15.92 18.92
N PRO A 65 1.66 -15.34 20.08
CA PRO A 65 2.60 -14.59 20.91
C PRO A 65 3.61 -15.55 21.55
N ALA A 66 4.72 -15.81 20.86
CA ALA A 66 5.85 -16.53 21.44
C ALA A 66 6.61 -15.61 22.42
N PRO A 67 6.79 -15.99 23.69
CA PRO A 67 7.55 -15.20 24.65
C PRO A 67 9.03 -15.18 24.22
N GLY A 68 9.53 -14.00 23.84
CA GLY A 68 10.95 -13.79 23.50
C GLY A 68 11.24 -13.02 22.20
N ARG A 69 10.22 -12.69 21.37
CA ARG A 69 10.43 -11.80 20.21
C ARG A 69 10.35 -10.33 20.63
N THR A 70 11.45 -9.77 21.13
CA THR A 70 11.66 -8.31 21.32
C THR A 70 12.04 -7.59 20.02
N GLY A 71 11.56 -8.10 18.87
CA GLY A 71 11.89 -7.60 17.54
C GLY A 71 10.66 -7.34 16.68
N LEU A 72 9.48 -7.13 17.29
CA LEU A 72 8.43 -6.39 16.59
C LEU A 72 9.02 -5.00 16.36
N ALA A 73 9.52 -4.76 15.15
CA ALA A 73 9.74 -3.43 14.65
C ALA A 73 8.51 -2.64 15.09
N THR A 74 8.70 -1.69 16.01
CA THR A 74 7.65 -0.73 16.31
C THR A 74 7.46 -0.01 15.00
N THR A 75 6.48 -0.47 14.21
CA THR A 75 5.95 0.25 13.08
C THR A 75 5.31 1.48 13.70
N THR A 76 6.14 2.48 13.98
CA THR A 76 5.68 3.81 14.33
C THR A 76 4.81 4.22 13.16
N VAL A 77 3.50 4.24 13.41
CA VAL A 77 2.55 4.85 12.49
C VAL A 77 2.93 6.33 12.46
N GLU A 78 3.75 6.72 11.49
CA GLU A 78 4.00 8.13 11.19
C GLU A 78 2.71 8.70 10.62
N SER A 79 1.87 9.19 11.51
CA SER A 79 0.67 9.91 11.11
C SER A 79 1.11 11.26 10.52
N LYS A 80 0.86 11.43 9.23
CA LYS A 80 0.99 12.72 8.56
C LYS A 80 -0.39 13.36 8.50
N HIS A 81 -0.61 14.39 9.31
CA HIS A 81 -1.87 15.15 9.31
C HIS A 81 -1.64 16.57 8.78
N SER A 82 -2.36 16.93 7.71
CA SER A 82 -2.38 18.29 7.19
C SER A 82 -3.47 19.11 7.88
N ARG A 83 -3.10 19.89 8.90
CA ARG A 83 -4.04 20.73 9.66
C ARG A 83 -4.75 21.77 8.78
N LEU A 84 -4.05 22.32 7.78
CA LEU A 84 -4.62 23.30 6.86
C LEU A 84 -5.69 22.67 5.95
N LEU A 85 -5.38 21.51 5.36
CA LEU A 85 -6.34 20.76 4.53
C LEU A 85 -7.61 20.44 5.32
N TRP A 86 -7.44 19.93 6.54
CA TRP A 86 -8.55 19.67 7.44
C TRP A 86 -9.39 20.93 7.69
N ALA A 87 -8.78 22.04 8.08
CA ALA A 87 -9.49 23.29 8.37
C ALA A 87 -10.29 23.81 7.16
N VAL A 88 -9.73 23.74 5.96
CA VAL A 88 -10.40 24.18 4.72
C VAL A 88 -11.59 23.29 4.41
N LEU A 89 -11.40 21.97 4.43
CA LEU A 89 -12.43 20.99 4.09
C LEU A 89 -13.56 20.98 5.11
N HIS A 90 -13.24 20.93 6.40
CA HIS A 90 -14.20 21.05 7.50
C HIS A 90 -14.96 22.38 7.42
N GLY A 91 -14.26 23.50 7.21
CA GLY A 91 -14.91 24.80 7.07
C GLY A 91 -15.85 24.89 5.87
N ALA A 92 -15.51 24.26 4.73
CA ALA A 92 -16.39 24.18 3.57
C ALA A 92 -17.63 23.32 3.86
N TYR A 93 -17.46 22.17 4.52
CA TYR A 93 -18.55 21.29 4.91
C TYR A 93 -19.57 22.02 5.82
N GLN A 94 -19.08 22.78 6.81
CA GLN A 94 -19.92 23.57 7.70
C GLN A 94 -20.62 24.74 6.97
N ARG A 95 -19.92 25.47 6.09
CA ARG A 95 -20.52 26.57 5.30
C ARG A 95 -21.61 26.10 4.35
N LEU A 96 -21.52 24.86 3.86
CA LEU A 96 -22.56 24.25 3.03
C LEU A 96 -23.77 23.76 3.85
N GLY A 97 -23.70 23.82 5.19
CA GLY A 97 -24.78 23.36 6.07
C GLY A 97 -24.98 21.84 6.05
N LEU A 98 -24.01 21.07 5.54
CA LEU A 98 -24.15 19.62 5.39
C LEU A 98 -24.30 18.94 6.75
N GLY A 99 -23.61 19.45 7.78
CA GLY A 99 -23.74 18.96 9.16
C GLY A 99 -25.18 19.03 9.65
N GLU A 100 -25.83 20.18 9.54
CA GLU A 100 -27.25 20.35 9.90
C GLU A 100 -28.16 19.46 9.05
N ALA A 101 -27.91 19.38 7.73
CA ALA A 101 -28.72 18.59 6.81
C ALA A 101 -28.73 17.08 7.14
N VAL A 102 -27.66 16.56 7.74
CA VAL A 102 -27.56 15.16 8.19
C VAL A 102 -27.73 14.99 9.71
N GLY A 103 -28.24 16.00 10.41
CA GLY A 103 -28.49 15.91 11.86
C GLY A 103 -27.23 15.81 12.72
N GLY A 104 -26.12 16.38 12.27
CA GLY A 104 -24.85 16.39 12.98
C GLY A 104 -24.04 15.10 12.89
N ASP A 105 -24.33 14.22 11.92
CA ASP A 105 -23.58 12.99 11.71
C ASP A 105 -22.09 13.25 11.39
N ARG A 106 -21.26 13.05 12.41
CA ARG A 106 -19.81 13.19 12.33
C ARG A 106 -19.16 12.12 11.45
N ALA A 107 -19.70 10.90 11.41
CA ALA A 107 -19.15 9.83 10.58
C ALA A 107 -19.34 10.15 9.09
N PHE A 108 -20.50 10.69 8.73
CA PHE A 108 -20.76 11.18 7.38
C PHE A 108 -19.76 12.26 6.95
N GLU A 109 -19.50 13.24 7.81
CA GLU A 109 -18.47 14.27 7.57
C GLU A 109 -17.09 13.63 7.31
N GLN A 110 -16.64 12.70 8.16
CA GLN A 110 -15.34 12.03 7.97
C GLN A 110 -15.27 11.28 6.65
N MET A 111 -16.34 10.57 6.25
CA MET A 111 -16.37 9.85 4.97
C MET A 111 -16.30 10.78 3.76
N VAL A 112 -17.06 11.89 3.78
CA VAL A 112 -17.03 12.89 2.70
C VAL A 112 -15.63 13.47 2.56
N LEU A 113 -15.02 13.89 3.66
CA LEU A 113 -13.68 14.48 3.63
C LEU A 113 -12.63 13.45 3.18
N ALA A 114 -12.72 12.20 3.65
CA ALA A 114 -11.84 11.13 3.20
C ALA A 114 -11.93 10.90 1.69
N ARG A 115 -13.14 10.91 1.11
CA ARG A 115 -13.36 10.72 -0.35
C ARG A 115 -12.87 11.88 -1.20
N LEU A 116 -12.81 13.09 -0.64
CA LEU A 116 -12.19 14.23 -1.31
C LEU A 116 -10.66 14.16 -1.29
N VAL A 117 -10.08 13.65 -0.19
CA VAL A 117 -8.63 13.53 -0.04
C VAL A 117 -8.06 12.36 -0.84
N GLU A 118 -8.76 11.22 -0.82
CA GLU A 118 -8.42 10.03 -1.60
C GLU A 118 -9.66 9.61 -2.42
N PRO A 119 -9.79 10.14 -3.64
CA PRO A 119 -10.81 9.71 -4.57
C PRO A 119 -10.53 8.26 -5.00
N SER A 120 -11.55 7.40 -4.92
CA SER A 120 -11.51 6.01 -5.40
C SER A 120 -11.10 5.90 -6.88
#